data_AF-A0A3A2ZKW6-F1
#
_entry.id   AF-A0A3A2ZKW6-F1
#
_cell.length_a   1.000
_cell.length_b   1.000
_cell.length_c   1.000
_cell.angle_alpha   90.00
_cell.angle_beta   90.00
_cell.angle_gamma   90.00
#
_symmetry.space_group_name_H-M   'P 1'
#
loop_
_entity.id
_entity.type
_entity.pdbx_description
1 polymer ?
#
loop_
_entity_poly.entity_id
_entity_poly.type
_entity_poly.pdbx_seq_one_letter_code
_entity_poly.pdbx_strand_id
1 'polypeptide(L)'
;MLFDGKPTTGSDIWALACTMFELRAGIQLFASFFDTEDEIIRQIVQAFGKLPEPWWSAWKKRPIYFDDEGKPNQVWPNNIRLAIEYPLEAQIRDIGAEDENSGNQALEELDRRHQYIFESPGTRLSPAEAADFKDLLEKMLRYRHGDRIQLEEIRKHAWLSNVYQ
;
A
#
# COMPACT_ATOMS: atom_id res chain seq x y z
N MET A 1 -2.44 -14.93 8.12
CA MET A 1 -1.07 -14.40 8.34
C MET A 1 -1.04 -13.29 9.38
N LEU A 2 -1.81 -12.20 9.28
CA LEU A 2 -1.83 -11.16 10.33
C LEU A 2 -2.81 -11.42 11.49
N PHE A 3 -3.86 -12.24 11.29
CA PHE A 3 -4.94 -12.35 12.29
C PHE A 3 -5.40 -13.79 12.61
N ASP A 4 -5.62 -14.64 11.61
CA ASP A 4 -6.15 -16.01 11.85
C ASP A 4 -5.07 -17.12 11.78
N GLY A 5 -3.79 -16.74 11.69
CA GLY A 5 -2.63 -17.65 11.77
C GLY A 5 -2.45 -18.67 10.63
N LYS A 6 -3.47 -18.92 9.80
CA LYS A 6 -3.41 -19.90 8.69
C LYS A 6 -3.22 -19.20 7.34
N PRO A 7 -2.22 -19.60 6.55
CA PRO A 7 -2.14 -19.23 5.14
C PRO A 7 -3.34 -19.80 4.38
N THR A 8 -3.90 -19.01 3.47
CA THR A 8 -5.00 -19.39 2.59
C THR A 8 -4.79 -18.72 1.23
N THR A 9 -5.57 -19.08 0.21
CA THR A 9 -5.56 -18.35 -1.07
C THR A 9 -5.80 -16.84 -0.86
N GLY A 10 -6.54 -16.47 0.18
CA GLY A 10 -6.72 -15.07 0.55
C GLY A 10 -5.40 -14.38 0.92
N SER A 11 -4.50 -15.04 1.66
CA SER A 11 -3.18 -14.45 1.97
C SER A 11 -2.33 -14.26 0.72
N ASP A 12 -2.42 -15.17 -0.25
CA ASP A 12 -1.70 -15.03 -1.52
C ASP A 12 -2.24 -13.85 -2.33
N ILE A 13 -3.56 -13.62 -2.33
CA ILE A 13 -4.19 -12.45 -2.97
C ILE A 13 -3.74 -11.14 -2.31
N TRP A 14 -3.62 -11.10 -0.98
CA TRP A 14 -3.10 -9.92 -0.28
C TRP A 14 -1.63 -9.66 -0.64
N ALA A 15 -0.80 -10.70 -0.60
CA ALA A 15 0.61 -10.60 -0.97
C ALA A 15 0.76 -10.13 -2.41
N LEU A 16 -0.05 -10.66 -3.33
CA LEU A 16 -0.09 -10.23 -4.72
C LEU A 16 -0.43 -8.74 -4.86
N ALA A 17 -1.41 -8.22 -4.12
CA ALA A 17 -1.73 -6.79 -4.14
C ALA A 17 -0.57 -5.93 -3.66
N CYS A 18 0.11 -6.31 -2.57
CA CYS A 18 1.30 -5.62 -2.11
C CYS A 18 2.40 -5.62 -3.18
N THR A 19 2.64 -6.77 -3.82
CA THR A 19 3.63 -6.90 -4.90
C THR A 19 3.25 -6.08 -6.12
N MET A 20 1.98 -6.06 -6.53
CA MET A 20 1.53 -5.24 -7.67
C MET A 20 1.73 -3.75 -7.40
N PHE A 21 1.43 -3.29 -6.19
CA PHE A 21 1.75 -1.92 -5.77
C PHE A 21 3.26 -1.66 -5.83
N GLU A 22 4.07 -2.55 -5.26
CA GLU A 22 5.53 -2.39 -5.23
C GLU A 22 6.14 -2.35 -6.63
N LEU A 23 5.66 -3.18 -7.56
CA LEU A 23 6.06 -3.16 -8.96
C LEU A 23 5.71 -1.84 -9.65
N ARG A 24 4.55 -1.25 -9.33
CA ARG A 24 4.09 -0.02 -9.97
C ARG A 24 4.69 1.24 -9.35
N ALA A 25 4.91 1.22 -8.04
CA ALA A 25 5.36 2.36 -7.24
C ALA A 25 6.88 2.42 -7.04
N GLY A 26 7.59 1.29 -7.20
CA GLY A 26 9.01 1.17 -6.86
C GLY A 26 9.29 1.13 -5.35
N ILE A 27 8.25 1.18 -4.52
CA ILE A 27 8.33 1.18 -3.05
C ILE A 27 7.27 0.25 -2.44
N GLN A 28 7.54 -0.26 -1.25
CA GLN A 28 6.63 -1.16 -0.54
C GLN A 28 5.34 -0.45 -0.13
N LEU A 29 4.19 -1.12 -0.34
CA LEU A 29 2.89 -0.62 0.13
C LEU A 29 2.83 -0.52 1.66
N PHE A 30 3.40 -1.51 2.35
CA PHE A 30 3.58 -1.50 3.80
C PHE A 30 5.03 -1.88 4.09
N ALA A 31 5.80 -0.95 4.63
CA ALA A 31 7.22 -1.14 4.92
C ALA A 31 7.45 -1.27 6.43
N SER A 32 8.24 -2.24 6.88
CA SER A 32 8.72 -2.24 8.27
C SER A 32 10.21 -2.01 8.30
N PHE A 33 10.62 -0.91 8.93
CA PHE A 33 12.02 -0.54 9.08
C PHE A 33 12.63 -1.14 10.34
N PHE A 34 11.81 -1.41 11.36
CA PHE A 34 12.24 -1.96 12.64
C PHE A 34 11.70 -3.38 12.90
N ASP A 35 11.22 -4.04 11.85
CA ASP A 35 10.65 -5.41 11.85
C ASP A 35 9.60 -5.63 12.95
N THR A 36 8.66 -4.67 13.07
CA THR A 36 7.57 -4.78 14.04
C THR A 36 6.24 -4.98 13.33
N GLU A 37 5.52 -6.03 13.74
CA GLU A 37 4.16 -6.31 13.26
C GLU A 37 3.22 -5.12 13.48
N ASP A 38 3.40 -4.39 14.58
CA ASP A 38 2.66 -3.17 14.91
C ASP A 38 2.82 -2.05 13.87
N GLU A 39 3.99 -1.90 13.25
CA GLU A 39 4.21 -0.92 12.18
C GLU A 39 3.41 -1.24 10.93
N ILE A 40 3.35 -2.52 10.56
CA ILE A 40 2.58 -2.98 9.42
C ILE A 40 1.09 -2.83 9.70
N ILE A 41 0.62 -3.28 10.88
CA ILE A 41 -0.79 -3.11 11.28
C ILE A 41 -1.17 -1.62 11.30
N ARG A 42 -0.29 -0.75 11.80
CA ARG A 42 -0.51 0.70 11.79
C ARG A 42 -0.70 1.25 10.38
N GLN A 43 0.18 0.90 9.44
CA GLN A 43 0.06 1.38 8.06
C GLN A 43 -1.20 0.85 7.36
N ILE A 44 -1.57 -0.41 7.62
CA ILE A 44 -2.82 -0.99 7.13
C ILE A 44 -4.02 -0.18 7.64
N VAL A 45 -4.05 0.18 8.92
CA VAL A 45 -5.13 1.00 9.50
C VAL A 45 -5.12 2.43 8.94
N GLN A 46 -3.95 3.02 8.68
CA GLN A 46 -3.86 4.32 8.01
C GLN A 46 -4.41 4.28 6.57
N ALA A 47 -4.24 3.16 5.88
CA ALA A 47 -4.67 2.99 4.49
C ALA A 47 -6.17 2.65 4.35
N PHE A 48 -6.68 1.78 5.23
CA PHE A 48 -8.00 1.15 5.10
C PHE A 48 -8.95 1.41 6.28
N GLY A 49 -8.52 2.17 7.27
CA GLY A 49 -9.29 2.47 8.47
C GLY A 49 -9.30 1.34 9.49
N LYS A 50 -10.20 1.45 10.47
CA LYS A 50 -10.30 0.56 11.63
C LYS A 50 -10.39 -0.93 11.25
N LEU A 51 -9.62 -1.78 11.95
CA LEU A 51 -9.72 -3.24 11.80
C LEU A 51 -11.11 -3.74 12.24
N PRO A 52 -11.67 -4.79 11.62
CA PRO A 52 -12.85 -5.45 12.15
C PRO A 52 -12.53 -6.21 13.45
N GLU A 53 -13.53 -6.38 14.31
CA GLU A 53 -13.41 -7.27 15.47
C GLU A 53 -13.31 -8.75 15.04
N PRO A 54 -12.57 -9.59 15.79
CA PRO A 54 -11.93 -9.33 17.10
C PRO A 54 -10.52 -8.71 17.03
N TRP A 55 -10.02 -8.42 15.83
CA TRP A 55 -8.62 -8.05 15.62
C TRP A 55 -8.27 -6.67 16.19
N TRP A 56 -9.22 -5.73 16.12
CA TRP A 56 -9.09 -4.40 16.71
C TRP A 56 -8.87 -4.45 18.23
N SER A 57 -9.70 -5.23 18.93
CA SER A 57 -9.57 -5.41 20.37
C SER A 57 -8.36 -6.24 20.78
N ALA A 58 -7.88 -7.14 19.91
CA ALA A 58 -6.68 -7.94 20.16
C ALA A 58 -5.38 -7.14 20.06
N TRP A 59 -5.36 -6.05 19.29
CA TRP A 59 -4.16 -5.24 19.06
C TRP A 59 -3.83 -4.34 20.26
N LYS A 60 -2.99 -4.83 21.18
CA LYS A 60 -2.68 -4.16 22.46
C LYS A 60 -2.00 -2.80 22.34
N LYS A 61 -1.13 -2.61 21.33
CA LYS A 61 -0.40 -1.34 21.14
C LYS A 61 -1.18 -0.31 20.35
N ARG A 62 -2.35 -0.67 19.83
CA ARG A 62 -3.26 0.22 19.10
C ARG A 62 -3.48 1.59 19.75
N PRO A 63 -3.71 1.72 21.07
CA PRO A 63 -3.99 3.03 21.67
C PRO A 63 -2.82 4.02 21.58
N ILE A 64 -1.60 3.55 21.27
CA ILE A 64 -0.45 4.41 20.97
C ILE A 64 -0.71 5.20 19.67
N TYR A 65 -1.36 4.56 18.69
CA TYR A 65 -1.47 5.04 17.32
C TYR A 65 -2.85 5.58 16.97
N PHE A 66 -3.93 5.01 17.52
CA PHE A 66 -5.31 5.33 17.15
C PHE A 66 -6.24 5.41 18.37
N ASP A 67 -7.30 6.22 18.25
CA ASP A 67 -8.44 6.22 19.17
C ASP A 67 -9.33 4.97 18.97
N ASP A 68 -10.39 4.84 19.76
CA ASP A 68 -11.30 3.68 19.71
C ASP A 68 -12.12 3.60 18.41
N GLU A 69 -12.31 4.73 17.74
CA GLU A 69 -12.96 4.86 16.43
C GLU A 69 -12.00 4.52 15.27
N GLY A 70 -10.71 4.40 15.55
CA GLY A 70 -9.67 4.09 14.58
C GLY A 70 -9.11 5.30 13.84
N LYS A 71 -9.31 6.50 14.39
CA LYS A 71 -8.69 7.71 13.88
C LYS A 71 -7.28 7.87 14.43
N PRO A 72 -6.34 8.37 13.62
CA PRO A 72 -4.96 8.53 14.07
C PRO A 72 -4.82 9.51 15.24
N ASN A 73 -4.04 9.14 16.25
CA ASN A 73 -3.66 10.05 17.31
C ASN A 73 -2.75 11.15 16.72
N GLN A 74 -3.17 12.41 16.88
CA GLN A 74 -2.43 13.57 16.36
C GLN A 74 -1.06 13.75 17.02
N VAL A 75 -0.86 13.11 18.17
CA VAL A 75 0.32 13.23 19.03
C VAL A 75 0.63 11.86 19.60
N TRP A 76 1.89 11.42 19.50
CA TRP A 76 2.31 10.17 20.13
C TRP A 76 2.59 10.39 21.62
N PRO A 77 2.74 9.33 22.43
CA PRO A 77 2.98 9.46 23.87
C PRO A 77 4.15 10.39 24.24
N ASN A 78 5.11 10.60 23.32
CA ASN A 78 6.28 11.48 23.50
C ASN A 78 6.09 12.91 22.94
N ASN A 79 4.85 13.34 22.69
CA ASN A 79 4.52 14.67 22.16
C ASN A 79 5.03 14.98 20.73
N ILE A 80 5.43 13.97 19.97
CA ILE A 80 5.82 14.11 18.57
C ILE A 80 4.56 13.93 17.69
N ARG A 81 4.37 14.78 16.67
CA ARG A 81 3.26 14.70 15.70
C ARG A 81 3.49 13.53 14.76
N LEU A 82 2.61 12.53 14.70
CA LEU A 82 3.08 11.23 14.25
C LEU A 82 2.05 10.26 13.61
N ALA A 83 0.79 10.61 13.41
CA ALA A 83 -0.07 9.77 12.56
C ALA A 83 -0.98 10.62 11.68
N ILE A 84 -0.78 10.51 10.37
CA ILE A 84 -1.65 11.10 9.35
C ILE A 84 -2.50 9.99 8.75
N GLU A 85 -3.73 10.30 8.37
CA GLU A 85 -4.47 9.44 7.45
C GLU A 85 -3.70 9.39 6.15
N TYR A 86 -3.37 8.18 5.70
CA TYR A 86 -2.65 7.98 4.46
C TYR A 86 -3.36 6.92 3.63
N PRO A 87 -4.55 7.28 3.11
CA PRO A 87 -5.41 6.33 2.41
C PRO A 87 -4.71 5.82 1.15
N LEU A 88 -5.13 4.65 0.67
CA LEU A 88 -4.58 4.05 -0.55
C LEU A 88 -4.60 5.00 -1.76
N GLU A 89 -5.64 5.82 -1.90
CA GLU A 89 -5.71 6.87 -2.94
C GLU A 89 -4.53 7.85 -2.87
N ALA A 90 -4.12 8.25 -1.66
CA ALA A 90 -2.99 9.15 -1.50
C ALA A 90 -1.68 8.46 -1.89
N GLN A 91 -1.50 7.21 -1.46
CA GLN A 91 -0.35 6.39 -1.84
C GLN A 91 -0.22 6.23 -3.36
N ILE A 92 -1.33 5.96 -4.05
CA ILE A 92 -1.36 5.82 -5.52
C ILE A 92 -1.04 7.14 -6.22
N ARG A 93 -1.58 8.27 -5.72
CA ARG A 93 -1.29 9.60 -6.27
C ARG A 93 0.19 9.98 -6.12
N ASP A 94 0.84 9.50 -5.07
CA ASP A 94 2.23 9.83 -4.77
C ASP A 94 3.23 8.96 -5.57
N ILE A 95 2.78 7.94 -6.31
CA ILE A 95 3.62 7.14 -7.22
C ILE A 95 4.31 8.05 -8.24
N GLY A 96 5.64 7.96 -8.31
CA GLY A 96 6.48 8.82 -9.16
C GLY A 96 6.66 10.25 -8.64
N ALA A 97 6.26 10.58 -7.40
CA ALA A 97 6.41 11.94 -6.86
C ALA A 97 7.79 12.28 -6.38
N GLU A 98 8.46 11.30 -5.83
CA GLU A 98 9.67 11.49 -5.04
C GLU A 98 10.91 10.98 -5.78
N ASP A 99 10.74 10.47 -7.00
CA ASP A 99 11.80 9.91 -7.83
C ASP A 99 12.96 10.90 -8.08
N GLU A 100 12.66 12.21 -8.11
CA GLU A 100 13.64 13.27 -8.41
C GLU A 100 14.59 13.60 -7.24
N ASN A 101 14.43 13.01 -6.05
CA ASN A 101 15.26 13.36 -4.89
C ASN A 101 16.57 12.55 -4.77
N SER A 102 16.85 11.64 -5.71
CA SER A 102 18.11 10.86 -5.76
C SER A 102 19.18 11.61 -6.55
N GLY A 103 19.55 12.81 -6.09
CA GLY A 103 20.47 13.73 -6.78
C GLY A 103 21.90 13.20 -6.98
N ASN A 104 22.09 12.36 -8.00
CA ASN A 104 23.42 11.97 -8.46
C ASN A 104 23.47 12.05 -9.99
N GLN A 105 23.91 13.21 -10.50
CA GLN A 105 24.01 13.51 -11.94
C GLN A 105 24.77 12.45 -12.75
N ALA A 106 25.69 11.70 -12.11
CA ALA A 106 26.43 10.61 -12.74
C ALA A 106 25.59 9.34 -12.97
N LEU A 107 24.60 9.06 -12.11
CA LEU A 107 23.63 7.96 -12.31
C LEU A 107 22.63 8.33 -13.42
N GLU A 108 22.20 9.60 -13.49
CA GLU A 108 21.34 10.10 -14.57
C GLU A 108 21.98 9.95 -15.96
N GLU A 109 23.31 10.11 -16.09
CA GLU A 109 24.04 9.91 -17.36
C GLU A 109 24.22 8.43 -17.75
N LEU A 110 24.31 7.52 -16.78
CA LEU A 110 24.38 6.08 -17.02
C LEU A 110 23.01 5.49 -17.37
N ASP A 111 21.95 6.02 -16.77
CA ASP A 111 20.56 5.61 -17.02
C ASP A 111 20.10 6.02 -18.43
N ARG A 112 20.48 7.23 -18.89
CA ARG A 112 20.22 7.69 -20.27
C ARG A 112 20.82 6.81 -21.38
N ARG A 113 21.84 5.99 -21.08
CA ARG A 113 22.50 5.09 -22.06
C ARG A 113 21.89 3.70 -22.13
N HIS A 114 21.15 3.29 -21.11
CA HIS A 114 20.38 2.05 -21.13
C HIS A 114 18.96 2.41 -21.57
N GLN A 115 18.49 1.85 -22.68
CA GLN A 115 17.06 1.86 -22.99
C GLN A 115 16.33 1.30 -21.76
N TYR A 116 15.57 2.16 -21.08
CA TYR A 116 15.02 1.86 -19.78
C TYR A 116 14.22 0.54 -19.81
N ILE A 117 14.54 -0.40 -18.91
CA ILE A 117 13.70 -1.58 -18.63
C ILE A 117 12.43 -1.13 -17.88
N PHE A 118 12.49 0.03 -17.23
CA PHE A 118 11.45 0.60 -16.38
C PHE A 118 10.96 1.95 -16.91
N GLU A 119 9.91 2.50 -16.31
CA GLU A 119 9.43 3.85 -16.64
C GLU A 119 10.47 4.92 -16.27
N SER A 120 10.41 6.06 -16.95
CA SER A 120 11.28 7.20 -16.62
C SER A 120 10.99 7.69 -15.19
N PRO A 121 12.00 8.14 -14.42
CA PRO A 121 11.78 8.77 -13.13
C PRO A 121 10.74 9.90 -13.23
N GLY A 122 9.83 9.97 -12.26
CA GLY A 122 8.77 10.97 -12.22
C GLY A 122 7.49 10.56 -12.97
N THR A 123 7.45 9.39 -13.59
CA THR A 123 6.26 8.93 -14.33
C THR A 123 5.09 8.72 -13.39
N ARG A 124 3.99 9.40 -13.67
CA ARG A 124 2.75 9.35 -12.89
C ARG A 124 1.73 8.44 -13.56
N LEU A 125 0.90 7.80 -12.75
CA LEU A 125 -0.28 7.09 -13.27
C LEU A 125 -1.24 8.12 -13.89
N SER A 126 -1.79 7.78 -15.05
CA SER A 126 -2.92 8.52 -15.59
C SER A 126 -4.12 8.44 -14.62
N PRO A 127 -5.06 9.42 -14.61
CA PRO A 127 -6.22 9.36 -13.73
C PRO A 127 -7.08 8.09 -13.92
N ALA A 128 -7.15 7.57 -15.15
CA ALA A 128 -7.88 6.33 -15.46
C ALA A 128 -7.15 5.10 -14.89
N GLU A 129 -5.82 5.04 -15.05
CA GLU A 129 -5.00 3.97 -14.49
C GLU A 129 -5.08 3.97 -12.96
N ALA A 130 -4.93 5.13 -12.33
CA ALA A 130 -4.99 5.27 -10.88
C ALA A 130 -6.34 4.80 -10.31
N ALA A 131 -7.44 5.14 -10.99
CA ALA A 131 -8.78 4.70 -10.59
C ALA A 131 -8.95 3.18 -10.69
N ASP A 132 -8.56 2.58 -11.82
CA ASP A 132 -8.65 1.12 -12.01
C ASP A 132 -7.68 0.37 -11.09
N PHE A 133 -6.50 0.93 -10.82
CA PHE A 133 -5.51 0.33 -9.93
C PHE A 133 -6.00 0.32 -8.49
N LYS A 134 -6.52 1.46 -8.03
CA LYS A 134 -7.13 1.58 -6.71
C LYS A 134 -8.27 0.59 -6.55
N ASP A 135 -9.20 0.56 -7.49
CA ASP A 135 -10.37 -0.33 -7.44
C ASP A 135 -9.95 -1.81 -7.34
N LEU A 136 -8.91 -2.22 -8.08
CA LEU A 136 -8.34 -3.56 -7.95
C LEU A 136 -7.75 -3.81 -6.56
N LEU A 137 -6.88 -2.91 -6.09
CA LEU A 137 -6.20 -3.07 -4.80
C LEU A 137 -7.19 -3.07 -3.63
N GLU A 138 -8.23 -2.22 -3.63
CA GLU A 138 -9.28 -2.21 -2.60
C GLU A 138 -10.05 -3.52 -2.52
N LYS A 139 -10.27 -4.19 -3.66
CA LYS A 139 -10.93 -5.50 -3.72
C LYS A 139 -10.02 -6.63 -3.23
N MET A 140 -8.71 -6.55 -3.50
CA MET A 140 -7.74 -7.55 -3.07
C MET A 140 -7.36 -7.42 -1.59
N LEU A 141 -7.31 -6.19 -1.07
CA LEU A 141 -6.86 -5.84 0.28
C LEU A 141 -8.02 -5.74 1.29
N ARG A 142 -9.13 -6.44 1.04
CA ARG A 142 -10.20 -6.56 2.04
C ARG A 142 -9.69 -7.29 3.28
N TYR A 143 -10.10 -6.81 4.47
CA TYR A 143 -9.68 -7.37 5.75
C TYR A 143 -9.96 -8.86 5.86
N ARG A 144 -11.21 -9.27 5.65
CA ARG A 144 -11.61 -10.67 5.69
C ARG A 144 -11.28 -11.33 4.37
N HIS A 145 -10.63 -12.48 4.44
CA HIS A 145 -10.24 -13.24 3.25
C HIS A 145 -11.44 -13.65 2.38
N GLY A 146 -12.63 -13.85 2.97
CA GLY A 146 -13.86 -14.19 2.25
C GLY A 146 -14.46 -13.05 1.44
N ASP A 147 -14.11 -11.80 1.76
CA ASP A 147 -14.61 -10.61 1.06
C ASP A 147 -13.69 -10.18 -0.09
N ARG A 148 -12.57 -10.90 -0.29
CA ARG A 148 -11.59 -10.60 -1.34
C ARG A 148 -12.07 -11.11 -2.69
N ILE A 149 -11.79 -10.33 -3.73
CA ILE A 149 -11.98 -10.71 -5.14
C ILE A 149 -11.24 -12.02 -5.45
N GLN A 150 -11.83 -12.86 -6.29
CA GLN A 150 -11.24 -14.13 -6.68
C GLN A 150 -10.24 -13.97 -7.82
N LEU A 151 -9.29 -14.90 -7.95
CA LEU A 151 -8.24 -14.86 -8.98
C LEU A 151 -8.80 -14.74 -10.42
N GLU A 152 -9.90 -15.42 -10.72
CA GLU A 152 -10.55 -15.35 -12.02
C GLU A 152 -11.12 -13.97 -12.39
N GLU A 153 -11.49 -13.19 -11.37
CA GLU A 153 -11.98 -11.83 -11.53
C GLU A 153 -10.82 -10.84 -11.59
N ILE A 154 -9.75 -11.07 -10.80
CA ILE A 154 -8.50 -10.30 -10.89
C ILE A 154 -7.99 -10.33 -12.33
N ARG A 155 -7.90 -11.53 -12.94
CA ARG A 155 -7.39 -11.70 -14.33
C ARG A 155 -8.17 -10.90 -15.38
N LYS A 156 -9.44 -10.59 -15.11
CA LYS A 156 -10.34 -9.86 -16.02
C LYS A 156 -10.47 -8.38 -15.64
N HIS A 157 -9.75 -7.93 -14.62
CA HIS A 157 -9.87 -6.56 -14.14
C HIS A 157 -9.39 -5.56 -15.19
N ALA A 158 -10.03 -4.39 -15.22
CA ALA A 158 -9.72 -3.29 -16.13
C ALA A 158 -8.22 -2.93 -16.10
N TRP A 159 -7.65 -2.83 -14.89
CA TRP A 159 -6.21 -2.57 -14.71
C TRP A 159 -5.25 -3.50 -15.44
N LEU A 160 -5.60 -4.80 -15.58
CA LEU A 160 -4.76 -5.76 -16.30
C LEU A 160 -5.08 -5.85 -17.79
N SER A 161 -6.23 -5.32 -18.21
CA SER A 161 -6.78 -5.53 -19.57
C SER A 161 -6.73 -4.27 -20.42
N ASN A 162 -6.71 -3.09 -19.79
CA ASN A 162 -6.68 -1.81 -20.46
C ASN A 162 -5.25 -1.41 -20.83
N VAL A 163 -5.14 -0.59 -21.87
CA VAL A 163 -3.90 0.11 -22.20
C VAL A 163 -4.09 1.56 -21.78
N TYR A 164 -3.29 1.99 -20.81
CA TYR A 164 -3.26 3.37 -20.34
C TYR A 164 -2.26 4.17 -21.17
N GLN A 165 -2.58 5.45 -21.45
CA GLN A 165 -1.76 6.38 -22.22
C GLN A 165 -1.20 7.47 -21.33
#